data_AF-A0A0P0A687-F1
#
_entry.id   AF-A0A0P0A687-F1
#
_cell.length_a   1.000
_cell.length_b   1.000
_cell.length_c   1.000
_cell.angle_alpha   90.00
_cell.angle_beta   90.00
_cell.angle_gamma   90.00
#
_symmetry.space_group_name_H-M   'P 1'
#
loop_
_entity.id
_entity.type
_entity.pdbx_description
1 polymer ?
#
loop_
_entity_poly.entity_id
_entity_poly.type
_entity_poly.pdbx_seq_one_letter_code
_entity_poly.pdbx_strand_id
1 'polypeptide(L)'
;MNQDSVWLGPMRGPVKKLAIGFTALALAVFAWLAINKIFTTDALGIHEMIRAEGGITAKLMLGSLTGAILFGSIYLSDTIGAIEDKPSGFFDYLSLVTSRIAMIAIVMIVLVMFYEVVSRYAFNKPTLWANELSLWIAAFVFLLAGQYAMQQRSHIRIYVIYDLMPRWMQKTSDVISVLLIWVFCFCLVWGGFNDAWTRMLRMETFGTAWDPPIPGTLKPAILFIIALVAVQALSNLIADWHKSPEHHSPADDIDEEEIAMLRKTLGEDK
;
A
#
# COMPACT_ATOMS: atom_id res chain seq x y z
N MET A 1 25.08 -4.38 -10.69
CA MET A 1 24.79 -3.36 -9.66
C MET A 1 24.50 -4.09 -8.36
N ASN A 2 25.45 -4.12 -7.41
CA ASN A 2 25.14 -4.49 -6.04
C ASN A 2 24.21 -3.39 -5.52
N GLN A 3 22.90 -3.62 -5.54
CA GLN A 3 21.97 -2.76 -4.82
C GLN A 3 22.22 -2.99 -3.35
N ASP A 4 22.81 -2.00 -2.67
CA ASP A 4 22.94 -2.02 -1.23
C ASP A 4 21.57 -2.24 -0.60
N SER A 5 21.49 -3.23 0.28
CA SER A 5 20.25 -3.55 0.98
C SER A 5 19.93 -2.41 1.93
N VAL A 6 18.70 -1.91 1.85
CA VAL A 6 18.24 -0.74 2.60
C VAL A 6 18.09 -1.07 4.08
N TRP A 7 17.51 -2.24 4.39
CA TRP A 7 17.29 -2.64 5.80
C TRP A 7 17.33 -4.14 6.05
N LEU A 8 17.11 -4.99 5.04
CA LEU A 8 17.10 -6.44 5.24
C LEU A 8 18.50 -7.02 5.48
N GLY A 9 19.55 -6.37 4.97
CA GLY A 9 20.94 -6.81 5.04
C GLY A 9 21.09 -8.31 4.69
N PRO A 10 21.56 -9.17 5.62
CA PRO A 10 21.73 -10.61 5.38
C PRO A 10 20.39 -11.35 5.20
N MET A 11 19.27 -10.81 5.69
CA MET A 11 17.95 -11.43 5.57
C MET A 11 17.32 -11.28 4.17
N ARG A 12 17.90 -10.46 3.28
CA ARG A 12 17.41 -10.25 1.92
C ARG A 12 17.33 -11.56 1.12
N GLY A 13 18.36 -12.41 1.22
CA GLY A 13 18.42 -13.70 0.54
C GLY A 13 17.31 -14.67 1.00
N PRO A 14 17.17 -14.94 2.31
CA PRO A 14 16.07 -15.73 2.86
C PRO A 14 14.68 -15.19 2.50
N VAL A 15 14.44 -13.90 2.64
CA VAL A 15 13.15 -13.27 2.32
C VAL A 15 12.81 -13.42 0.84
N LYS A 16 13.78 -13.24 -0.05
CA LYS A 16 13.60 -13.49 -1.49
C LYS A 16 13.18 -14.94 -1.77
N LYS A 17 13.84 -15.91 -1.13
CA LYS A 17 13.50 -17.34 -1.29
C LYS A 17 12.07 -17.63 -0.79
N LEU A 18 11.67 -17.04 0.34
CA LEU A 18 10.30 -17.17 0.85
C LEU A 18 9.28 -16.54 -0.09
N ALA A 19 9.53 -15.33 -0.61
CA ALA A 19 8.65 -14.66 -1.56
C ALA A 19 8.44 -15.51 -2.83
N ILE A 20 9.53 -16.04 -3.40
CA ILE A 20 9.46 -16.93 -4.56
C ILE A 20 8.73 -18.23 -4.20
N GLY A 21 9.03 -18.83 -3.04
CA GLY A 21 8.40 -20.07 -2.57
C GLY A 21 6.88 -19.95 -2.41
N PHE A 22 6.40 -18.89 -1.74
CA PHE A 22 4.97 -18.63 -1.58
C PHE A 22 4.29 -18.31 -2.91
N THR A 23 4.95 -17.55 -3.80
CA THR A 23 4.42 -17.26 -5.13
C THR A 23 4.29 -18.52 -5.97
N ALA A 24 5.32 -19.37 -5.98
CA ALA A 24 5.30 -20.65 -6.68
C ALA A 24 4.22 -21.59 -6.11
N LEU A 25 4.06 -21.62 -4.78
CA LEU A 25 3.00 -22.38 -4.13
C LEU A 25 1.60 -21.88 -4.52
N ALA A 26 1.38 -20.56 -4.51
CA ALA A 26 0.10 -19.98 -4.91
C ALA A 26 -0.23 -20.29 -6.38
N LEU A 27 0.75 -20.19 -7.28
CA LEU A 27 0.58 -20.56 -8.70
C LEU A 27 0.33 -22.05 -8.88
N ALA A 28 1.02 -22.92 -8.13
CA ALA A 28 0.83 -24.37 -8.21
C ALA A 28 -0.57 -24.77 -7.72
N VAL A 29 -1.03 -24.21 -6.59
CA VAL A 29 -2.37 -24.45 -6.06
C VAL A 29 -3.43 -23.91 -7.03
N PHE A 30 -3.22 -22.72 -7.59
CA PHE A 30 -4.11 -22.16 -8.61
C PHE A 30 -4.18 -23.03 -9.88
N ALA A 31 -3.04 -23.47 -10.41
CA ALA A 31 -2.98 -24.35 -11.57
C ALA A 31 -3.67 -25.69 -11.30
N TRP A 32 -3.46 -26.27 -10.12
CA TRP A 32 -4.15 -27.49 -9.69
C TRP A 32 -5.67 -27.33 -9.68
N LEU A 33 -6.17 -26.20 -9.18
CA LEU A 33 -7.60 -25.88 -9.17
C LEU A 33 -8.15 -25.66 -10.58
N ALA A 34 -7.42 -24.92 -11.42
CA ALA A 34 -7.81 -24.66 -12.80
C ALA A 34 -7.87 -25.96 -13.62
N ILE A 35 -6.90 -26.86 -13.46
CA ILE A 35 -6.87 -28.17 -14.09
C ILE A 35 -8.05 -29.02 -13.60
N ASN A 36 -8.25 -29.14 -12.29
CA ASN A 36 -9.39 -29.90 -11.76
C ASN A 36 -10.73 -29.39 -12.28
N LYS A 37 -10.86 -28.08 -12.50
CA LYS A 37 -12.06 -27.48 -13.10
C LYS A 37 -12.32 -27.88 -14.55
N ILE A 38 -11.29 -28.25 -15.29
CA ILE A 38 -11.42 -28.75 -16.67
C ILE A 38 -11.87 -30.21 -16.68
N PHE A 39 -11.43 -31.01 -15.71
CA PHE A 39 -11.63 -32.47 -15.70
C PHE A 39 -12.79 -32.95 -14.82
N THR A 40 -13.23 -32.18 -13.83
CA THR A 40 -14.24 -32.59 -12.84
C THR A 40 -15.37 -31.56 -12.76
N THR A 41 -16.63 -32.00 -12.85
CA THR A 41 -17.83 -31.14 -12.76
C THR A 41 -18.11 -30.61 -11.34
N ASP A 42 -17.58 -31.27 -10.31
CA ASP A 42 -17.62 -30.84 -8.89
C ASP A 42 -16.41 -30.01 -8.48
N ALA A 43 -15.72 -29.39 -9.44
CA ALA A 43 -14.56 -28.58 -9.14
C ALA A 43 -14.95 -27.28 -8.43
N LEU A 44 -14.31 -27.05 -7.28
CA LEU A 44 -14.50 -25.87 -6.45
C LEU A 44 -14.53 -24.59 -7.30
N GLY A 45 -15.68 -23.92 -7.31
CA GLY A 45 -15.82 -22.62 -7.95
C GLY A 45 -14.99 -21.56 -7.23
N ILE A 46 -14.62 -20.47 -7.93
CA ILE A 46 -14.01 -19.28 -7.29
C ILE A 46 -14.90 -18.80 -6.13
N HIS A 47 -16.22 -18.94 -6.27
CA HIS A 47 -17.20 -18.61 -5.22
C HIS A 47 -17.13 -19.52 -3.98
N GLU A 48 -16.81 -20.81 -4.14
CA GLU A 48 -16.71 -21.76 -3.03
C GLU A 48 -15.37 -21.64 -2.29
N MET A 49 -14.33 -21.17 -2.96
CA MET A 49 -13.04 -20.88 -2.33
C MET A 49 -13.03 -19.62 -1.46
N ILE A 50 -13.90 -18.65 -1.76
CA ILE A 50 -14.00 -17.39 -0.98
C ILE A 50 -14.88 -17.59 0.26
N ARG A 51 -15.81 -18.56 0.26
CA ARG A 51 -16.57 -18.95 1.46
C ARG A 51 -15.76 -19.95 2.31
N ALA A 52 -16.03 -19.95 3.62
CA ALA A 52 -15.42 -20.86 4.59
C ALA A 52 -15.68 -22.37 4.33
N GLU A 53 -16.43 -22.71 3.28
CA GLU A 53 -16.72 -24.07 2.78
C GLU A 53 -15.60 -24.65 1.89
N GLY A 54 -14.65 -23.85 1.39
CA GLY A 54 -13.60 -24.26 0.45
C GLY A 54 -12.52 -25.23 0.98
N GLY A 55 -12.73 -25.83 2.16
CA GLY A 55 -11.87 -26.88 2.72
C GLY A 55 -10.40 -26.47 2.94
N ILE A 56 -9.51 -27.46 2.96
CA ILE A 56 -8.07 -27.26 3.18
C ILE A 56 -7.41 -26.55 1.99
N THR A 57 -7.90 -26.79 0.77
CA THR A 57 -7.34 -26.24 -0.47
C THR A 57 -7.55 -24.73 -0.58
N ALA A 58 -8.72 -24.20 -0.21
CA ALA A 58 -8.95 -22.75 -0.18
C ALA A 58 -8.09 -22.05 0.87
N LYS A 59 -7.96 -22.63 2.08
CA LYS A 59 -7.07 -22.10 3.12
C LYS A 59 -5.60 -22.09 2.66
N LEU A 60 -5.17 -23.12 1.94
CA LEU A 60 -3.83 -23.19 1.37
C LEU A 60 -3.61 -22.12 0.29
N MET A 61 -4.60 -21.90 -0.60
CA MET A 61 -4.54 -20.83 -1.61
C MET A 61 -4.47 -19.45 -0.95
N LEU A 62 -5.38 -19.16 -0.01
CA LEU A 62 -5.41 -17.87 0.68
C LEU A 62 -4.13 -17.63 1.49
N GLY A 63 -3.64 -18.65 2.20
CA GLY A 63 -2.40 -18.57 2.96
C GLY A 63 -1.18 -18.35 2.08
N SER A 64 -1.08 -19.07 0.95
CA SER A 64 0.03 -18.92 0.00
C SER A 64 -0.01 -17.57 -0.72
N LEU A 65 -1.19 -17.08 -1.11
CA LEU A 65 -1.37 -15.76 -1.72
C LEU A 65 -1.01 -14.64 -0.73
N THR A 66 -1.49 -14.74 0.52
CA THR A 66 -1.16 -13.77 1.57
C THR A 66 0.34 -13.76 1.85
N GLY A 67 0.97 -14.94 1.93
CA GLY A 67 2.41 -15.06 2.08
C GLY A 67 3.17 -14.48 0.89
N ALA A 68 2.70 -14.71 -0.35
CA ALA A 68 3.33 -14.17 -1.55
C ALA A 68 3.29 -12.63 -1.57
N ILE A 69 2.15 -12.04 -1.23
CA ILE A 69 2.00 -10.59 -1.12
C ILE A 69 2.89 -10.06 0.00
N LEU A 70 2.82 -10.62 1.21
CA LEU A 70 3.57 -10.13 2.37
C LEU A 70 5.09 -10.21 2.15
N PHE A 71 5.62 -11.39 1.81
CA PHE A 71 7.06 -11.56 1.61
C PHE A 71 7.56 -10.86 0.34
N GLY A 72 6.72 -10.79 -0.70
CA GLY A 72 7.00 -9.99 -1.90
C GLY A 72 7.13 -8.50 -1.57
N SER A 73 6.20 -7.95 -0.81
CA SER A 73 6.25 -6.55 -0.37
C SER A 73 7.44 -6.26 0.54
N ILE A 74 7.77 -7.16 1.48
CA ILE A 74 8.97 -7.02 2.32
C ILE A 74 10.24 -7.04 1.45
N TYR A 75 10.34 -7.96 0.49
CA TYR A 75 11.49 -8.01 -0.42
C TYR A 75 11.62 -6.73 -1.28
N LEU A 76 10.51 -6.24 -1.84
CA LEU A 76 10.48 -5.02 -2.65
C LEU A 76 10.67 -3.73 -1.84
N SER A 77 10.43 -3.78 -0.52
CA SER A 77 10.66 -2.63 0.37
C SER A 77 12.15 -2.38 0.61
N ASP A 78 13.00 -3.37 0.34
CA ASP A 78 14.46 -3.27 0.49
C ASP A 78 15.13 -2.53 -0.67
N THR A 79 14.35 -2.03 -1.63
CA THR A 79 14.81 -1.18 -2.74
C THR A 79 14.14 0.19 -2.65
N ILE A 80 14.96 1.24 -2.63
CA ILE A 80 14.54 2.64 -2.70
C ILE A 80 14.42 3.03 -4.18
N GLY A 81 13.26 3.58 -4.55
CA GLY A 81 13.03 4.16 -5.88
C GLY A 81 13.74 5.49 -6.08
N ALA A 82 13.89 5.94 -7.33
CA ALA A 82 14.57 7.21 -7.64
C ALA A 82 13.95 8.43 -6.95
N ILE A 83 12.63 8.40 -6.74
CA ILE A 83 11.81 9.50 -6.18
C ILE A 83 11.58 9.29 -4.67
N GLU A 84 12.18 8.27 -4.05
CA GLU A 84 11.92 7.92 -2.66
C GLU A 84 12.95 8.51 -1.69
N ASP A 85 12.45 9.21 -0.67
CA ASP A 85 13.28 9.65 0.46
C ASP A 85 13.88 8.46 1.22
N LYS A 86 15.12 8.65 1.70
CA LYS A 86 15.80 7.64 2.52
C LYS A 86 15.08 7.48 3.86
N PRO A 87 14.74 6.24 4.26
CA PRO A 87 14.07 5.99 5.53
C PRO A 87 15.00 6.35 6.70
N SER A 88 14.44 7.02 7.70
CA SER A 88 15.13 7.54 8.87
C SER A 88 14.75 6.81 10.16
N GLY A 89 13.54 6.23 10.21
CA GLY A 89 13.00 5.56 11.39
C GLY A 89 12.34 4.21 11.11
N PHE A 90 12.00 3.49 12.18
CA PHE A 90 11.30 2.19 12.09
C PHE A 90 9.98 2.28 11.33
N PHE A 91 9.20 3.33 11.58
CA PHE A 91 7.91 3.54 10.93
C PHE A 91 8.03 3.79 9.43
N ASP A 92 9.16 4.34 8.97
CA ASP A 92 9.43 4.53 7.55
C ASP A 92 9.58 3.17 6.85
N TYR A 93 10.25 2.19 7.47
CA TYR A 93 10.32 0.83 6.91
C TYR A 93 8.95 0.16 6.85
N LEU A 94 8.12 0.34 7.89
CA LEU A 94 6.74 -0.17 7.89
C LEU A 94 5.94 0.47 6.74
N SER A 95 6.09 1.79 6.54
CA SER A 95 5.50 2.54 5.44
C SER A 95 5.93 2.04 4.06
N LEU A 96 7.21 1.70 3.91
CA LEU A 96 7.71 1.13 2.66
C LEU A 96 7.08 -0.24 2.40
N VAL A 97 6.93 -1.10 3.41
CA VAL A 97 6.28 -2.40 3.23
C VAL A 97 4.81 -2.24 2.82
N THR A 98 4.06 -1.37 3.50
CA THR A 98 2.64 -1.11 3.18
C THR A 98 2.47 -0.47 1.80
N SER A 99 3.38 0.40 1.37
CA SER A 99 3.36 0.97 0.02
C SER A 99 3.61 -0.08 -1.07
N ARG A 100 4.51 -1.04 -0.83
CA ARG A 100 4.71 -2.17 -1.76
C ARG A 100 3.50 -3.10 -1.82
N ILE A 101 2.75 -3.26 -0.72
CA ILE A 101 1.47 -3.99 -0.76
C ILE A 101 0.49 -3.24 -1.67
N ALA A 102 0.38 -1.92 -1.54
CA ALA A 102 -0.48 -1.10 -2.41
C ALA A 102 -0.06 -1.18 -3.89
N MET A 103 1.25 -1.16 -4.18
CA MET A 103 1.79 -1.31 -5.53
C MET A 103 1.37 -2.64 -6.16
N ILE A 104 1.51 -3.76 -5.44
CA ILE A 104 1.07 -5.08 -5.92
C ILE A 104 -0.45 -5.10 -6.11
N ALA A 105 -1.20 -4.48 -5.19
CA ALA A 105 -2.66 -4.40 -5.26
C ALA A 105 -3.16 -3.64 -6.51
N ILE A 106 -2.45 -2.60 -6.97
CA ILE A 106 -2.77 -1.92 -8.23
C ILE A 106 -2.65 -2.87 -9.42
N VAL A 107 -1.57 -3.67 -9.48
CA VAL A 107 -1.40 -4.68 -10.54
C VAL A 107 -2.54 -5.70 -10.50
N MET A 108 -2.98 -6.12 -9.30
CA MET A 108 -4.12 -7.02 -9.13
C MET A 108 -5.43 -6.40 -9.65
N ILE A 109 -5.69 -5.12 -9.41
CA ILE A 109 -6.87 -4.42 -9.97
C ILE A 109 -6.85 -4.47 -11.50
N VAL A 110 -5.69 -4.19 -12.12
CA VAL A 110 -5.55 -4.24 -13.59
C VAL A 110 -5.86 -5.64 -14.12
N LEU A 111 -5.34 -6.69 -13.48
CA LEU A 111 -5.59 -8.07 -13.88
C LEU A 111 -7.07 -8.45 -13.75
N VAL A 112 -7.73 -8.06 -12.66
CA VAL A 112 -9.15 -8.32 -12.42
C VAL A 112 -10.03 -7.60 -13.45
N MET A 113 -9.75 -6.32 -13.72
CA MET A 113 -10.51 -5.55 -14.70
C MET A 113 -10.27 -6.03 -16.13
N PHE A 114 -9.03 -6.41 -16.45
CA PHE A 114 -8.70 -7.02 -17.74
C PHE A 114 -9.47 -8.33 -17.94
N TYR A 115 -9.51 -9.19 -16.91
CA TYR A 115 -10.31 -10.42 -16.94
C TYR A 115 -11.80 -10.12 -17.17
N GLU A 116 -12.38 -9.12 -16.50
CA GLU A 116 -13.78 -8.76 -16.71
C GLU A 116 -14.06 -8.31 -18.14
N VAL A 117 -13.20 -7.45 -18.71
CA VAL A 117 -13.33 -6.98 -20.09
C VAL A 117 -13.27 -8.17 -21.06
N VAL A 118 -12.30 -9.08 -20.90
CA VAL A 118 -12.19 -10.28 -21.75
C VAL A 118 -13.39 -11.20 -21.58
N SER A 119 -13.82 -11.47 -20.34
CA SER A 119 -14.97 -12.34 -20.04
C SER A 119 -16.27 -11.80 -20.65
N ARG A 120 -16.48 -10.49 -20.55
CA ARG A 120 -17.66 -9.82 -21.07
C ARG A 120 -17.68 -9.77 -22.59
N TYR A 121 -16.60 -9.34 -23.23
CA TYR A 121 -16.60 -9.09 -24.67
C TYR A 121 -16.21 -10.30 -25.52
N ALA A 122 -15.33 -11.18 -25.04
CA ALA A 122 -14.91 -12.36 -25.80
C ALA A 122 -15.81 -13.58 -25.51
N PHE A 123 -16.26 -13.75 -24.26
CA PHE A 123 -17.02 -14.93 -23.83
C PHE A 123 -18.50 -14.66 -23.56
N ASN A 124 -18.95 -13.40 -23.66
CA ASN A 124 -20.33 -12.97 -23.38
C ASN A 124 -20.84 -13.43 -21.99
N LYS A 125 -19.93 -13.49 -21.02
CA LYS A 125 -20.16 -13.94 -19.64
C LYS A 125 -19.66 -12.88 -18.66
N PRO A 126 -20.46 -11.84 -18.35
CA PRO A 126 -20.07 -10.80 -17.40
C PRO A 126 -19.91 -11.38 -15.99
N THR A 127 -18.97 -10.87 -15.20
CA THR A 127 -18.77 -11.31 -13.82
C THR A 127 -19.47 -10.38 -12.84
N LEU A 128 -19.99 -10.95 -11.75
CA LEU A 128 -20.68 -10.18 -10.70
C LEU A 128 -19.69 -9.54 -9.70
N TRP A 129 -18.48 -10.09 -9.59
CA TRP A 129 -17.53 -9.78 -8.51
C TRP A 129 -16.42 -8.81 -8.92
N ALA A 130 -16.05 -8.73 -10.19
CA ALA A 130 -14.82 -8.03 -10.60
C ALA A 130 -14.86 -6.54 -10.26
N ASN A 131 -15.97 -5.85 -10.56
CA ASN A 131 -16.10 -4.42 -10.30
C ASN A 131 -16.01 -4.10 -8.79
N GLU A 132 -16.77 -4.82 -7.98
CA GLU A 132 -16.81 -4.62 -6.54
C GLU A 132 -15.50 -5.03 -5.85
N LEU A 133 -14.85 -6.09 -6.32
CA LEU A 133 -13.52 -6.48 -5.85
C LEU A 133 -12.48 -5.39 -6.17
N SER A 134 -12.50 -4.86 -7.39
CA SER A 134 -11.60 -3.76 -7.76
C SER A 134 -11.85 -2.51 -6.94
N LEU A 135 -13.11 -2.15 -6.67
CA LEU A 135 -13.47 -1.04 -5.77
C LEU A 135 -12.93 -1.28 -4.35
N TRP A 136 -13.09 -2.50 -3.83
CA TRP A 136 -12.64 -2.86 -2.49
C TRP A 136 -11.12 -2.77 -2.36
N ILE A 137 -10.37 -3.32 -3.32
CA ILE A 137 -8.90 -3.22 -3.36
C ILE A 137 -8.47 -1.75 -3.53
N ALA A 138 -9.14 -0.99 -4.40
CA ALA A 138 -8.83 0.43 -4.62
C ALA A 138 -9.00 1.27 -3.34
N ALA A 139 -10.02 0.96 -2.52
CA ALA A 139 -10.22 1.63 -1.24
C ALA A 139 -9.03 1.39 -0.29
N PHE A 140 -8.51 0.15 -0.21
CA PHE A 140 -7.30 -0.12 0.57
C PHE A 140 -6.06 0.56 -0.01
N VAL A 141 -5.90 0.57 -1.34
CA VAL A 141 -4.79 1.28 -2.01
C VAL A 141 -4.81 2.76 -1.64
N PHE A 142 -5.97 3.41 -1.66
CA PHE A 142 -6.10 4.82 -1.27
C PHE A 142 -5.65 5.07 0.18
N LEU A 143 -6.05 4.22 1.11
CA LEU A 143 -5.66 4.36 2.52
C LEU A 143 -4.14 4.17 2.71
N LEU A 144 -3.57 3.12 2.10
CA LEU A 144 -2.13 2.85 2.19
C LEU A 144 -1.30 3.94 1.49
N ALA A 145 -1.80 4.48 0.37
CA ALA A 145 -1.17 5.61 -0.33
C ALA A 145 -1.12 6.87 0.54
N GLY A 146 -2.16 7.16 1.33
CA GLY A 146 -2.13 8.28 2.28
C GLY A 146 -1.05 8.11 3.37
N GLN A 147 -0.88 6.89 3.87
CA GLN A 147 0.18 6.57 4.84
C GLN A 147 1.58 6.70 4.24
N TYR A 148 1.76 6.25 3.00
CA TYR A 148 3.02 6.40 2.27
C TYR A 148 3.32 7.86 1.91
N ALA A 149 2.33 8.65 1.50
CA ALA A 149 2.49 10.08 1.23
C ALA A 149 2.92 10.85 2.49
N MET A 150 2.43 10.45 3.67
CA MET A 150 2.89 11.02 4.94
C MET A 150 4.38 10.72 5.19
N GLN A 151 4.84 9.51 4.92
CA GLN A 151 6.27 9.16 5.05
C GLN A 151 7.13 10.01 4.11
N GLN A 152 6.72 10.14 2.84
CA GLN A 152 7.48 10.88 1.81
C GLN A 152 7.28 12.39 1.86
N ARG A 153 6.65 12.91 2.94
CA ARG A 153 6.41 14.35 3.17
C ARG A 153 5.72 15.05 1.99
N SER A 154 4.99 14.30 1.18
CA SER A 154 4.42 14.80 -0.09
C SER A 154 3.15 15.63 0.11
N HIS A 155 2.79 15.95 1.35
CA HIS A 155 1.71 16.88 1.65
C HIS A 155 2.12 18.30 1.26
N ILE A 156 1.23 18.99 0.53
CA ILE A 156 1.47 20.35 0.07
C ILE A 156 1.79 21.26 1.27
N ARG A 157 3.02 21.82 1.27
CA ARG A 157 3.50 22.76 2.29
C ARG A 157 3.83 24.10 1.63
N ILE A 158 3.48 25.20 2.29
CA ILE A 158 3.82 26.54 1.82
C ILE A 158 5.23 26.89 2.32
N TYR A 159 6.25 26.57 1.52
CA TYR A 159 7.66 26.79 1.86
C TYR A 159 8.02 28.27 2.00
N VAL A 160 7.46 29.15 1.17
CA VAL A 160 7.77 30.59 1.18
C VAL A 160 7.55 31.22 2.56
N ILE A 161 6.42 30.94 3.21
CA ILE A 161 6.13 31.49 4.53
C ILE A 161 6.99 30.79 5.58
N TYR A 162 7.17 29.47 5.46
CA TYR A 162 7.92 28.64 6.40
C TYR A 162 9.42 29.05 6.46
N ASP A 163 10.03 29.34 5.32
CA ASP A 163 11.46 29.69 5.21
C ASP A 163 11.77 31.11 5.73
N LEU A 164 10.78 32.00 5.71
CA LEU A 164 10.86 33.33 6.34
C LEU A 164 10.79 33.27 7.88
N MET A 165 10.36 32.14 8.46
CA MET A 165 10.19 32.01 9.91
C MET A 165 11.52 31.77 10.63
N PRO A 166 11.74 32.35 11.83
CA PRO A 166 12.86 31.95 12.68
C PRO A 166 12.71 30.49 13.14
N ARG A 167 13.83 29.82 13.44
CA ARG A 167 13.88 28.38 13.79
C ARG A 167 12.87 27.94 14.85
N TRP A 168 12.67 28.75 15.87
CA TRP A 168 11.73 28.42 16.94
C TRP A 168 10.28 28.40 16.45
N MET A 169 9.93 29.26 15.49
CA MET A 169 8.59 29.36 14.93
C MET A 169 8.33 28.25 13.91
N GLN A 170 9.33 27.84 13.14
CA GLN A 170 9.30 26.62 12.30
C GLN A 170 9.00 25.38 13.15
N LYS A 171 9.80 25.13 14.20
CA LYS A 171 9.59 24.00 15.11
C LYS A 171 8.22 24.04 15.78
N THR A 172 7.76 25.22 16.18
CA THR A 172 6.43 25.38 16.77
C THR A 172 5.33 25.05 15.77
N SER A 173 5.47 25.49 14.51
CA SER A 173 4.54 25.17 13.42
C SER A 173 4.47 23.67 13.15
N ASP A 174 5.61 22.97 13.14
CA ASP A 174 5.67 21.52 12.94
C ASP A 174 4.98 20.78 14.09
N VAL A 175 5.26 21.19 15.34
CA VAL A 175 4.61 20.63 16.54
C VAL A 175 3.09 20.85 16.50
N ILE A 176 2.64 22.05 16.16
CA ILE A 176 1.20 22.36 16.02
C ILE A 176 0.58 21.49 14.92
N SER A 177 1.23 21.35 13.77
CA SER A 177 0.74 20.55 12.66
C SER A 177 0.54 19.08 13.06
N VAL A 178 1.53 18.50 13.74
CA VAL A 178 1.46 17.12 14.25
C VAL A 178 0.40 17.00 15.34
N LEU A 179 0.29 17.98 16.25
CA LEU A 179 -0.75 17.99 17.28
C LEU A 179 -2.15 18.00 16.64
N LEU A 180 -2.38 18.82 15.61
CA LEU A 180 -3.64 18.87 14.89
C LEU A 180 -3.97 17.53 14.21
N ILE A 181 -2.96 16.87 13.60
CA ILE A 181 -3.12 15.51 13.03
C ILE A 181 -3.52 14.51 14.12
N TRP A 182 -2.90 14.57 15.29
CA TRP A 182 -3.23 13.68 16.42
C TRP A 182 -4.62 13.95 17.00
N VAL A 183 -5.02 15.21 17.13
CA VAL A 183 -6.38 15.58 17.56
C VAL A 183 -7.41 15.11 16.54
N PHE A 184 -7.16 15.31 15.25
CA PHE A 184 -8.02 14.82 14.18
C PHE A 184 -8.14 13.30 14.20
N CYS A 185 -7.02 12.59 14.33
CA CYS A 185 -6.99 11.13 14.49
C CYS A 185 -7.80 10.69 15.71
N PHE A 186 -7.62 11.33 16.86
CA PHE A 186 -8.37 11.03 18.07
C PHE A 186 -9.87 11.22 17.88
N CYS A 187 -10.31 12.34 17.31
CA CYS A 187 -11.71 12.61 17.02
C CYS A 187 -12.32 11.59 16.05
N LEU A 188 -11.60 11.21 15.00
CA LEU A 188 -12.05 10.19 14.05
C LEU A 188 -12.16 8.81 14.68
N VAL A 189 -11.16 8.39 15.45
CA VAL A 189 -11.19 7.11 16.14
C VAL A 189 -12.31 7.12 17.16
N TRP A 190 -12.40 8.12 18.03
CA TRP A 190 -13.46 8.21 19.04
C TRP A 190 -14.87 8.22 18.43
N GLY A 191 -15.10 9.05 17.42
CA GLY A 191 -16.40 9.16 16.75
C GLY A 191 -16.76 7.95 15.89
N GLY A 192 -15.77 7.31 15.27
CA GLY A 192 -15.95 6.19 14.36
C GLY A 192 -15.88 4.81 15.02
N PHE A 193 -15.31 4.67 16.21
CA PHE A 193 -14.96 3.37 16.80
C PHE A 193 -16.17 2.47 16.98
N ASN A 194 -17.24 2.95 17.60
CA ASN A 194 -18.43 2.14 17.86
C ASN A 194 -19.10 1.67 16.56
N ASP A 195 -19.15 2.55 15.55
CA ASP A 195 -19.69 2.17 14.25
C ASP A 195 -18.77 1.13 13.59
N ALA A 196 -17.48 1.42 13.41
CA ALA A 196 -16.53 0.49 12.81
C ALA A 196 -16.51 -0.89 13.52
N TRP A 197 -16.55 -0.90 14.85
CA TRP A 197 -16.60 -2.11 15.66
C TRP A 197 -17.88 -2.93 15.42
N THR A 198 -19.03 -2.26 15.43
CA THR A 198 -20.32 -2.93 15.17
C THR A 198 -20.38 -3.54 13.77
N ARG A 199 -19.85 -2.82 12.77
CA ARG A 199 -19.85 -3.24 11.36
C ARG A 199 -18.90 -4.41 11.12
N MET A 200 -17.75 -4.39 11.78
CA MET A 200 -16.79 -5.48 11.76
C MET A 200 -17.37 -6.75 12.39
N LEU A 201 -18.01 -6.64 13.55
CA LEU A 201 -18.62 -7.79 14.24
C LEU A 201 -19.77 -8.41 13.46
N ARG A 202 -20.58 -7.58 12.78
CA ARG A 202 -21.69 -8.05 11.95
C ARG A 202 -21.25 -8.54 10.57
N MET A 203 -19.98 -8.30 10.19
CA MET A 203 -19.49 -8.48 8.82
C MET A 203 -20.48 -7.89 7.80
N GLU A 204 -20.89 -6.64 8.02
CA GLU A 204 -21.90 -5.99 7.18
C GLU A 204 -21.45 -5.96 5.71
N THR A 205 -22.37 -6.36 4.85
CA THR A 205 -22.17 -6.53 3.42
C THR A 205 -22.66 -5.32 2.62
N PHE A 206 -22.23 -5.22 1.37
CA PHE A 206 -22.42 -4.04 0.53
C PHE A 206 -23.85 -3.89 -0.04
N GLY A 207 -24.67 -4.95 0.01
CA GLY A 207 -26.06 -4.95 -0.45
C GLY A 207 -26.23 -5.14 -1.95
N THR A 208 -25.22 -5.69 -2.62
CA THR A 208 -25.13 -5.89 -4.08
C THR A 208 -25.22 -7.37 -4.46
N ALA A 209 -25.17 -7.70 -5.76
CA ALA A 209 -25.30 -9.08 -6.24
C ALA A 209 -24.17 -10.01 -5.76
N TRP A 210 -22.95 -9.48 -5.57
CA TRP A 210 -21.83 -10.25 -5.01
C TRP A 210 -21.74 -10.14 -3.47
N ASP A 211 -22.27 -9.06 -2.91
CA ASP A 211 -22.44 -8.81 -1.48
C ASP A 211 -21.17 -8.98 -0.59
N PRO A 212 -20.02 -8.40 -0.97
CA PRO A 212 -18.80 -8.50 -0.16
C PRO A 212 -18.91 -7.70 1.15
N PRO A 213 -18.19 -8.10 2.22
CA PRO A 213 -18.13 -7.38 3.49
C PRO A 213 -17.21 -6.13 3.40
N ILE A 214 -17.50 -5.23 2.45
CA ILE A 214 -16.77 -3.97 2.26
C ILE A 214 -16.93 -3.07 3.50
N PRO A 215 -18.15 -2.76 4.00
CA PRO A 215 -18.30 -1.93 5.20
C PRO A 215 -17.64 -2.54 6.44
N GLY A 216 -17.75 -3.86 6.61
CA GLY A 216 -17.20 -4.57 7.77
C GLY A 216 -15.68 -4.58 7.84
N THR A 217 -14.99 -4.50 6.70
CA THR A 217 -13.52 -4.50 6.64
C THR A 217 -12.92 -3.11 6.45
N LEU A 218 -13.57 -2.26 5.64
CA LEU A 218 -13.01 -0.96 5.28
C LEU A 218 -13.12 0.06 6.42
N LYS A 219 -14.23 0.09 7.16
CA LYS A 219 -14.40 1.02 8.29
C LYS A 219 -13.35 0.83 9.39
N PRO A 220 -13.09 -0.39 9.91
CA PRO A 220 -12.01 -0.58 10.88
C PRO A 220 -10.63 -0.33 10.25
N ALA A 221 -10.43 -0.64 8.97
CA ALA A 221 -9.17 -0.34 8.29
C ALA A 221 -8.88 1.18 8.20
N ILE A 222 -9.91 2.01 7.96
CA ILE A 222 -9.78 3.48 7.98
C ILE A 222 -9.26 3.94 9.34
N LEU A 223 -9.86 3.46 10.44
CA LEU A 223 -9.46 3.84 11.80
C LEU A 223 -8.04 3.35 12.15
N PHE A 224 -7.68 2.16 11.68
CA PHE A 224 -6.34 1.63 11.88
C PHE A 224 -5.28 2.42 11.11
N ILE A 225 -5.53 2.72 9.83
CA ILE A 225 -4.56 3.41 8.97
C ILE A 225 -4.42 4.88 9.36
N ILE A 226 -5.50 5.57 9.77
CA ILE A 226 -5.36 6.95 10.25
C ILE A 226 -4.51 7.02 11.54
N ALA A 227 -4.59 6.00 12.40
CA ALA A 227 -3.71 5.90 13.55
C ALA A 227 -2.24 5.71 13.13
N LEU A 228 -1.98 4.86 12.11
CA LEU A 228 -0.64 4.72 11.53
C LEU A 228 -0.13 6.03 10.92
N VAL A 229 -0.99 6.81 10.23
CA VAL A 229 -0.64 8.13 9.69
C VAL A 229 -0.25 9.10 10.82
N ALA A 230 -1.00 9.13 11.91
CA ALA A 230 -0.68 9.99 13.06
C ALA A 230 0.65 9.60 13.72
N VAL A 231 0.92 8.29 13.86
CA VAL A 231 2.20 7.78 14.35
C VAL A 231 3.34 8.12 13.39
N GLN A 232 3.12 7.99 12.07
CA GLN A 232 4.09 8.39 11.05
C GLN A 232 4.41 9.89 11.12
N ALA A 233 3.40 10.74 11.31
CA ALA A 233 3.59 12.19 11.46
C ALA A 233 4.45 12.52 12.69
N LEU A 234 4.25 11.81 13.80
CA LEU A 234 5.11 11.95 14.99
C LEU A 234 6.53 11.43 14.74
N SER A 235 6.68 10.30 14.05
CA SER A 235 7.99 9.75 13.66
C SER A 235 8.78 10.75 12.82
N ASN A 236 8.14 11.37 11.83
CA ASN A 236 8.76 12.39 10.98
C ASN A 236 9.23 13.60 11.81
N LEU A 237 8.40 14.10 12.73
CA LEU A 237 8.76 15.22 13.61
C LEU A 237 9.99 14.91 14.47
N ILE A 238 10.06 13.70 15.02
CA ILE A 238 11.20 13.26 15.84
C ILE A 238 12.46 13.16 14.98
N ALA A 239 12.36 12.55 13.79
CA ALA A 239 13.47 12.40 12.86
C ALA A 239 14.03 13.74 12.37
N ASP A 240 13.18 14.76 12.22
CA ASP A 240 13.58 16.08 11.75
C ASP A 240 14.03 17.04 12.84
N TRP A 241 13.81 16.71 14.11
CA TRP A 241 14.00 17.65 15.20
C TRP A 241 15.40 18.28 15.27
N HIS A 242 16.41 17.51 14.85
CA HIS A 242 17.81 17.91 14.82
C HIS A 242 18.35 18.21 13.41
N LYS A 243 17.52 18.08 12.36
CA LYS A 243 17.99 18.37 11.01
C LYS A 243 18.30 19.86 10.88
N SER A 244 19.40 20.13 10.20
CA SER A 244 19.68 21.48 9.77
C SER A 244 18.62 21.91 8.76
N PRO A 245 18.41 23.20 8.64
CA PRO A 245 17.27 23.72 7.94
C PRO A 245 17.60 23.90 6.48
N GLU A 246 16.94 23.10 5.65
CA GLU A 246 17.09 23.15 4.21
C GLU A 246 16.31 24.36 3.68
N HIS A 247 17.00 25.26 2.97
CA HIS A 247 16.35 26.29 2.17
C HIS A 247 15.87 25.63 0.90
N HIS A 248 14.56 25.62 0.68
CA HIS A 248 13.97 25.00 -0.50
C HIS A 248 13.96 26.07 -1.61
N SER A 249 14.91 25.98 -2.54
CA SER A 249 14.87 26.77 -3.78
C SER A 249 13.91 26.10 -4.76
N PRO A 250 13.15 26.84 -5.60
CA PRO A 250 12.38 26.25 -6.70
C PRO A 250 13.22 25.40 -7.68
N ALA A 251 14.55 25.53 -7.64
CA ALA A 251 15.48 24.72 -8.41
C ALA A 251 15.78 23.34 -7.77
N ASP A 252 15.47 23.14 -6.49
CA ASP A 252 15.68 21.86 -5.78
C ASP A 252 14.58 20.83 -6.12
N ASP A 253 13.46 21.28 -6.71
CA ASP A 253 12.41 20.41 -7.27
C ASP A 253 12.79 19.83 -8.65
N ILE A 254 13.96 20.20 -9.22
CA ILE A 254 14.46 19.69 -10.50
C ILE A 254 15.32 18.44 -10.23
N ASP A 255 14.83 17.28 -10.66
CA ASP A 255 15.49 15.98 -10.42
C ASP A 255 16.92 15.92 -11.02
N GLU A 256 17.83 15.15 -10.41
CA GLU A 256 19.18 14.91 -10.97
C GLU A 256 19.13 14.36 -12.41
N GLU A 257 18.11 13.57 -12.74
CA GLU A 257 17.87 13.09 -14.11
C GLU A 257 17.40 14.20 -15.05
N GLU A 258 16.55 15.12 -14.57
CA GLU A 258 16.11 16.28 -15.34
C GLU A 258 17.27 17.25 -15.55
N ILE A 259 18.09 17.50 -14.53
CA ILE A 259 19.36 18.26 -14.63
C ILE A 259 20.30 17.59 -15.64
N ALA A 260 20.44 16.27 -15.60
CA ALA A 260 21.27 15.53 -16.57
C ALA A 260 20.71 15.63 -18.00
N MET A 261 19.38 15.58 -18.18
CA MET A 261 18.76 15.78 -19.49
C MET A 261 18.93 17.23 -19.98
N LEU A 262 18.85 18.22 -19.09
CA LEU A 262 19.09 19.62 -19.40
C LEU A 262 20.56 19.84 -19.80
N ARG A 263 21.54 19.31 -19.04
CA ARG A 263 22.97 19.36 -19.40
C ARG A 263 23.25 18.72 -20.75
N LYS A 264 22.64 17.56 -21.00
CA LYS A 264 22.73 16.86 -22.29
C LYS A 264 22.11 17.67 -23.44
N THR A 265 21.02 18.39 -23.18
CA THR A 265 20.36 19.27 -24.18
C THR A 265 21.15 20.56 -24.42
N LEU A 266 21.80 21.09 -23.39
CA LEU A 266 22.64 22.29 -23.44
C LEU A 266 24.05 22.03 -24.00
N GLY A 267 24.44 20.76 -24.13
CA GLY A 267 25.72 20.36 -24.73
C GLY A 267 26.93 20.55 -23.81
N GLU A 268 26.72 20.61 -22.49
CA GLU A 268 27.80 20.81 -21.49
C GLU A 268 28.63 19.54 -21.23
N ASP A 269 28.22 18.38 -21.75
CA ASP A 269 28.95 17.10 -21.66
C ASP A 269 29.91 16.84 -22.85
N LYS A 270 30.42 17.90 -23.52
CA LYS A 270 31.42 17.79 -24.59
C LYS A 270 32.80 18.31 -24.18
#